data_AF-A0A7C2PG36-F1
#
_entry.id   AF-A0A7C2PG36-F1
#
_cell.length_a   1.000
_cell.length_b   1.000
_cell.length_c   1.000
_cell.angle_alpha   90.00
_cell.angle_beta   90.00
_cell.angle_gamma   90.00
#
_symmetry.space_group_name_H-M   'P 1'
#
loop_
_entity.id
_entity.type
_entity.pdbx_description
1 polymer ?
#
loop_
_entity_poly.entity_id
_entity_poly.type
_entity_poly.pdbx_seq_one_letter_code
_entity_poly.pdbx_strand_id
1 'polypeptide(L)'
;VKLNYSIGLDASESELDPQNPNARGVHGGDEETDPLDAIIQSFNERWFQGWSATPEEQRIKFINIADNIRSHPDFEEKYKNNGDTHNRELAFQKIFEEVMLKNRKNEMELYKLLANDDAFKAAMQQSLRRVIGKTA
;
A
#
# COMPACT_ATOMS: atom_id res chain seq x y z
N VAL A 1 -22.09 -49.30 10.78
CA VAL A 1 -20.75 -48.68 10.68
C VAL A 1 -19.73 -49.80 10.88
N LYS A 2 -18.99 -50.19 9.84
CA LYS A 2 -17.96 -51.24 9.94
C LYS A 2 -16.66 -50.60 10.46
N LEU A 3 -16.39 -50.77 11.75
CA LEU A 3 -15.07 -50.57 12.34
C LEU A 3 -14.31 -51.90 12.24
N ASN A 4 -13.14 -51.88 11.57
CA ASN A 4 -12.01 -52.82 11.63
C ASN A 4 -11.15 -52.65 10.35
N TYR A 5 -10.52 -51.48 10.17
CA TYR A 5 -9.45 -51.31 9.19
C TYR A 5 -8.13 -51.28 9.96
N SER A 6 -7.32 -52.34 9.81
CA SER A 6 -5.98 -52.38 10.37
C SER A 6 -5.06 -51.54 9.48
N ILE A 7 -4.60 -50.40 9.99
CA ILE A 7 -3.58 -49.59 9.32
C ILE A 7 -2.25 -50.33 9.53
N GLY A 8 -1.71 -50.91 8.47
CA GLY A 8 -0.36 -51.47 8.46
C GLY A 8 0.65 -50.33 8.37
N LEU A 9 1.60 -50.28 9.31
CA LEU A 9 2.76 -49.38 9.21
C LEU A 9 3.72 -49.97 8.18
N ASP A 10 3.92 -49.26 7.08
CA ASP A 10 4.95 -49.58 6.10
C ASP A 10 6.32 -49.24 6.70
N ALA A 11 7.24 -50.19 6.68
CA ALA A 11 8.59 -50.07 7.24
C ALA A 11 9.64 -49.74 6.16
N SER A 12 9.20 -49.33 4.97
CA SER A 12 10.10 -48.86 3.92
C SER A 12 10.83 -47.58 4.37
N GLU A 13 12.15 -47.53 4.16
CA GLU A 13 12.92 -46.31 4.38
C GLU A 13 12.42 -45.24 3.42
N SER A 14 11.98 -44.11 3.98
CA SER A 14 11.59 -42.94 3.19
C SER A 14 12.86 -42.14 2.89
N GLU A 15 13.38 -42.27 1.68
CA GLU A 15 14.44 -41.38 1.20
C GLU A 15 13.79 -40.04 0.85
N LEU A 16 13.96 -39.05 1.73
CA LEU A 16 13.58 -37.67 1.46
C LEU A 16 14.72 -37.05 0.65
N ASP A 17 14.39 -36.49 -0.53
CA ASP A 17 15.31 -35.64 -1.26
C ASP A 17 15.90 -34.59 -0.29
N PRO A 18 17.23 -34.36 -0.32
CA PRO A 18 17.84 -33.38 0.57
C PRO A 18 17.10 -32.06 0.43
N GLN A 19 16.64 -31.52 1.57
CA GLN A 19 16.14 -30.16 1.61
C GLN A 19 17.20 -29.27 0.95
N ASN A 20 16.77 -28.55 -0.09
CA ASN A 20 17.59 -27.69 -0.93
C ASN A 20 18.78 -27.10 -0.14
N PRO A 21 20.03 -27.44 -0.50
CA PRO A 21 21.24 -27.07 0.23
C PRO A 21 21.60 -25.60 0.07
N ASN A 22 20.74 -24.78 -0.54
CA ASN A 22 20.75 -23.35 -0.33
C ASN A 22 20.38 -23.07 1.13
N ALA A 23 21.35 -23.29 2.02
CA ALA A 23 21.52 -22.50 3.21
C ALA A 23 21.18 -21.07 2.79
N ARG A 24 20.08 -20.53 3.30
CA ARG A 24 19.89 -19.09 3.29
C ARG A 24 21.05 -18.56 4.10
N GLY A 25 22.16 -18.31 3.42
CA GLY A 25 23.27 -17.58 3.92
C GLY A 25 22.67 -16.30 4.48
N VAL A 26 22.96 -16.05 5.74
CA VAL A 26 22.76 -14.76 6.37
C VAL A 26 23.66 -13.78 5.61
N HIS A 27 23.20 -13.37 4.43
CA HIS A 27 23.57 -12.10 3.86
C HIS A 27 22.73 -11.12 4.70
N GLY A 28 23.25 -10.57 5.80
CA GLY A 28 24.57 -9.95 5.82
C GLY A 28 24.56 -8.65 5.02
N GLY A 29 23.37 -8.08 4.81
CA GLY A 29 23.15 -6.65 4.78
C GLY A 29 21.87 -6.43 5.55
N ASP A 30 21.95 -5.84 6.74
CA ASP A 30 20.80 -5.07 7.23
C ASP A 30 20.59 -3.98 6.17
N GLU A 31 19.84 -4.30 5.10
CA GLU A 31 19.11 -3.27 4.40
C GLU A 31 18.21 -2.71 5.46
N GLU A 32 18.64 -1.56 6.01
CA GLU A 32 17.85 -0.69 6.86
C GLU A 32 16.61 -0.33 6.05
N THR A 33 15.64 -1.25 6.07
CA THR A 33 14.41 -1.16 5.33
C THR A 33 13.65 -0.07 6.03
N ASP A 34 13.42 1.05 5.33
CA ASP A 34 12.67 2.18 5.84
C ASP A 34 11.37 1.62 6.45
N PRO A 35 11.04 1.95 7.72
CA PRO A 35 9.83 1.45 8.36
C PRO A 35 8.58 1.71 7.51
N LEU A 36 8.55 2.77 6.70
CA LEU A 36 7.48 3.02 5.76
C LEU A 36 7.44 1.99 4.62
N ASP A 37 8.60 1.63 4.06
CA ASP A 37 8.71 0.66 2.98
C ASP A 37 8.30 -0.74 3.46
N ALA A 38 8.65 -1.09 4.70
CA ALA A 38 8.17 -2.33 5.34
C ALA A 38 6.64 -2.34 5.52
N ILE A 39 6.04 -1.21 5.93
CA ILE A 39 4.57 -1.08 6.03
C ILE A 39 3.93 -1.25 4.66
N ILE A 40 4.45 -0.57 3.62
CA ILE A 40 3.92 -0.64 2.25
C ILE A 40 4.05 -2.06 1.71
N GLN A 41 5.21 -2.70 1.89
CA GLN A 41 5.44 -4.07 1.46
C GLN A 41 4.44 -5.02 2.12
N SER A 42 4.28 -4.96 3.45
CA SER A 42 3.33 -5.83 4.16
C SER A 42 1.87 -5.59 3.74
N PHE A 43 1.51 -4.34 3.45
CA PHE A 43 0.21 -3.98 2.93
C PHE A 43 0.00 -4.57 1.54
N ASN A 44 0.98 -4.40 0.66
CA ASN A 44 0.94 -4.94 -0.69
C ASN A 44 0.86 -6.46 -0.71
N GLU A 45 1.67 -7.17 0.07
CA GLU A 45 1.63 -8.64 0.14
C GLU A 45 0.22 -9.17 0.44
N ARG A 46 -0.53 -8.46 1.28
CA ARG A 46 -1.90 -8.83 1.66
C ARG A 46 -2.98 -8.34 0.69
N TRP A 47 -2.76 -7.22 -0.01
CA TRP A 47 -3.77 -6.52 -0.81
C TRP A 47 -3.39 -6.32 -2.29
N PHE A 48 -2.32 -6.99 -2.77
CA PHE A 48 -1.65 -6.75 -4.06
C PHE A 48 -2.58 -6.78 -5.26
N GLN A 49 -3.65 -7.59 -5.20
CA GLN A 49 -4.52 -7.81 -6.34
C GLN A 49 -5.43 -6.63 -6.70
N GLY A 50 -5.50 -5.58 -5.85
CA GLY A 50 -6.41 -4.46 -6.04
C GLY A 50 -5.76 -3.11 -6.35
N TRP A 51 -4.44 -2.96 -6.17
CA TRP A 51 -3.77 -1.66 -6.24
C TRP A 51 -2.75 -1.60 -7.38
N SER A 52 -3.24 -1.29 -8.58
CA SER A 52 -2.46 -1.21 -9.82
C SER A 52 -1.58 0.04 -9.89
N ALA A 53 -0.60 0.15 -9.00
CA ALA A 53 0.41 1.20 -8.97
C ALA A 53 1.79 0.59 -8.71
N THR A 54 2.85 1.24 -9.19
CA THR A 54 4.23 0.83 -8.88
C THR A 54 4.54 1.04 -7.39
N PRO A 55 5.51 0.33 -6.80
CA PRO A 55 5.87 0.52 -5.39
C PRO A 55 6.20 1.97 -5.03
N GLU A 56 6.86 2.70 -5.93
CA GLU A 56 7.18 4.12 -5.73
C GLU A 56 5.93 5.00 -5.70
N GLU A 57 4.99 4.80 -6.64
CA GLU A 57 3.71 5.51 -6.64
C GLU A 57 2.88 5.20 -5.39
N GLN A 58 2.91 3.95 -4.93
CA GLN A 58 2.26 3.53 -3.70
C GLN A 58 2.86 4.22 -2.48
N ARG A 59 4.19 4.32 -2.41
CA ARG A 59 4.90 5.05 -1.35
C ARG A 59 4.51 6.52 -1.31
N ILE A 60 4.57 7.19 -2.45
CA ILE A 60 4.16 8.58 -2.58
C ILE A 60 2.69 8.74 -2.16
N LYS A 61 1.82 7.81 -2.54
CA LYS A 61 0.41 7.84 -2.16
C LYS A 61 0.20 7.71 -0.65
N PHE A 62 0.89 6.78 0.00
CA PHE A 62 0.82 6.59 1.46
C PHE A 62 1.28 7.83 2.21
N ILE A 63 2.41 8.41 1.82
CA ILE A 63 2.94 9.64 2.42
C ILE A 63 1.94 10.78 2.27
N ASN A 64 1.42 10.98 1.06
CA ASN A 64 0.42 12.01 0.81
C ASN A 64 -0.85 11.83 1.66
N ILE A 65 -1.33 10.60 1.85
CA ILE A 65 -2.49 10.34 2.73
C ILE A 65 -2.13 10.65 4.19
N ALA A 66 -0.99 10.18 4.68
CA ALA A 66 -0.53 10.44 6.04
C ALA A 66 -0.38 11.94 6.32
N ASP A 67 0.16 12.70 5.39
CA ASP A 67 0.31 14.16 5.52
C ASP A 67 -1.02 14.89 5.51
N ASN A 68 -1.98 14.45 4.68
CA ASN A 68 -3.34 14.97 4.71
C ASN A 68 -4.06 14.68 6.03
N ILE A 69 -3.83 13.50 6.62
CA ILE A 69 -4.36 13.14 7.95
C ILE A 69 -3.74 14.04 9.02
N ARG A 70 -2.40 14.22 9.03
CA ARG A 70 -1.71 15.09 9.98
C ARG A 70 -2.16 16.55 9.88
N SER A 71 -2.47 17.00 8.67
CA SER A 71 -2.94 18.36 8.38
C SER A 71 -4.44 18.55 8.66
N HIS A 72 -5.16 17.49 9.04
CA HIS A 72 -6.59 17.56 9.32
C HIS A 72 -6.83 18.37 10.62
N PRO A 73 -7.81 19.30 10.66
CA PRO A 73 -8.02 20.17 11.83
C PRO A 73 -8.29 19.38 13.12
N ASP A 74 -8.99 18.25 13.01
CA ASP A 74 -9.32 17.39 14.15
C ASP A 74 -8.17 16.48 14.61
N PHE A 75 -7.05 16.40 13.88
CA PHE A 75 -5.98 15.44 14.16
C PHE A 75 -5.32 15.67 15.52
N GLU A 76 -4.91 16.91 15.80
CA GLU A 76 -4.13 17.24 17.00
C GLU A 76 -4.98 17.07 18.27
N GLU A 77 -6.18 17.65 18.30
CA GLU A 77 -7.06 17.64 19.47
C GLU A 77 -7.77 16.30 19.67
N LYS A 78 -8.41 15.76 18.63
CA LYS A 78 -9.32 14.60 18.77
C LYS A 78 -8.62 13.25 18.70
N TYR A 79 -7.45 13.19 18.05
CA TYR A 79 -6.68 11.94 17.88
C TYR A 79 -5.35 11.91 18.63
N LYS A 80 -4.45 12.87 18.41
CA LYS A 80 -3.08 12.81 18.95
C LYS A 80 -3.02 13.08 20.45
N ASN A 81 -3.69 14.13 20.92
CA ASN A 81 -3.62 14.58 22.32
C ASN A 81 -4.80 14.08 23.18
N ASN A 82 -5.71 13.32 22.60
CA ASN A 82 -6.79 12.69 23.33
C ASN A 82 -6.26 11.47 24.09
N GLY A 83 -6.60 11.31 25.37
CA GLY A 83 -6.18 10.19 26.21
C GLY A 83 -7.11 8.97 26.16
N ASP A 84 -8.33 9.15 25.64
CA ASP A 84 -9.34 8.10 25.53
C ASP A 84 -9.14 7.31 24.24
N THR A 85 -8.72 6.05 24.37
CA THR A 85 -8.43 5.15 23.24
C THR A 85 -9.62 5.01 22.28
N HIS A 86 -10.84 4.86 22.79
CA HIS A 86 -12.01 4.63 21.96
C HIS A 86 -12.36 5.89 21.14
N ASN A 87 -12.35 7.05 21.80
CA ASN A 87 -12.64 8.32 21.12
C ASN A 87 -11.58 8.66 20.08
N ARG A 88 -10.31 8.31 20.32
CA ARG A 88 -9.23 8.46 19.32
C ARG A 88 -9.44 7.59 18.10
N GLU A 89 -9.81 6.33 18.28
CA GLU A 89 -10.07 5.41 17.16
C GLU A 89 -11.21 5.93 16.28
N LEU A 90 -12.32 6.36 16.90
CA LEU A 90 -13.44 6.98 16.19
C LEU A 90 -13.03 8.27 15.46
N ALA A 91 -12.22 9.12 16.11
CA ALA A 91 -11.70 10.33 15.49
C ALA A 91 -10.82 10.02 14.28
N PHE A 92 -9.92 9.05 14.40
CA PHE A 92 -9.05 8.64 13.30
C PHE A 92 -9.85 8.11 12.12
N GLN A 93 -10.83 7.24 12.36
CA GLN A 93 -11.70 6.70 11.32
C GLN A 93 -12.40 7.82 10.55
N LYS A 94 -12.97 8.79 11.27
CA LYS A 94 -13.64 9.94 10.66
C LYS A 94 -12.67 10.80 9.84
N ILE A 95 -11.50 11.12 10.38
CA ILE A 95 -10.46 11.87 9.68
C ILE A 95 -10.05 11.14 8.39
N PHE A 96 -9.83 9.83 8.47
CA PHE A 96 -9.45 9.00 7.33
C PHE A 96 -10.52 9.06 6.23
N GLU A 97 -11.80 8.88 6.56
CA GLU A 97 -12.90 8.94 5.60
C GLU A 97 -13.00 10.30 4.90
N GLU A 98 -12.86 11.41 5.65
CA GLU A 98 -12.89 12.76 5.11
C GLU A 98 -11.71 13.04 4.17
N VAL A 99 -10.50 12.60 4.55
CA VAL A 99 -9.29 12.71 3.73
C VAL A 99 -9.44 11.91 2.43
N MET A 100 -9.91 10.67 2.51
CA MET A 100 -10.12 9.83 1.32
C MET A 100 -11.16 10.44 0.36
N LEU A 101 -12.25 10.99 0.91
CA LEU A 101 -13.26 11.68 0.11
C LEU A 101 -12.70 12.92 -0.58
N LYS A 102 -11.90 13.72 0.12
CA LYS A 102 -11.23 14.91 -0.43
C LYS A 102 -10.27 14.53 -1.55
N ASN A 103 -9.44 13.50 -1.34
CA ASN A 103 -8.51 13.02 -2.36
C ASN A 103 -9.25 12.55 -3.62
N ARG A 104 -10.32 11.75 -3.46
CA ARG A 104 -11.16 11.33 -4.59
C ARG A 104 -11.74 12.52 -5.36
N LYS A 105 -12.23 13.55 -4.64
CA LYS A 105 -12.74 14.78 -5.28
C LYS A 105 -11.64 15.46 -6.09
N ASN A 106 -10.46 15.65 -5.52
CA ASN A 106 -9.33 16.30 -6.20
C ASN A 106 -8.90 15.55 -7.47
N GLU A 107 -8.85 14.22 -7.43
CA GLU A 107 -8.55 13.39 -8.61
C GLU A 107 -9.61 13.56 -9.69
N MET A 108 -10.90 13.51 -9.32
CA MET A 108 -11.99 13.74 -10.28
C MET A 108 -11.98 15.14 -10.87
N GLU A 109 -11.62 16.17 -10.09
CA GLU A 109 -11.53 17.56 -10.56
C GLU A 109 -10.52 17.71 -11.71
N LEU A 110 -9.37 17.02 -11.65
CA LEU A 110 -8.40 17.02 -12.77
C LEU A 110 -9.04 16.49 -14.07
N TYR A 111 -9.75 15.36 -13.99
CA TYR A 111 -10.42 14.78 -15.16
C TYR A 111 -11.57 15.65 -15.67
N LYS A 112 -12.30 16.31 -14.78
CA LYS A 112 -13.32 17.29 -15.17
C LYS A 112 -12.71 18.49 -15.90
N LEU A 113 -11.59 19.03 -15.42
CA LEU A 113 -10.88 20.11 -16.10
C LEU A 113 -10.44 19.68 -17.50
N LEU A 114 -9.87 18.48 -17.62
CA LEU A 114 -9.50 17.92 -18.92
C LEU A 114 -10.67 17.71 -19.88
N ALA A 115 -11.86 17.39 -19.36
CA ALA A 115 -13.04 17.15 -20.17
C ALA A 115 -13.79 18.44 -20.57
N ASN A 116 -13.77 19.47 -19.71
CA ASN A 116 -14.61 20.66 -19.87
C ASN A 116 -13.84 21.93 -20.30
N ASP A 117 -12.50 21.94 -20.20
CA ASP A 117 -11.67 23.09 -20.58
C ASP A 117 -10.66 22.71 -21.67
N ASP A 118 -10.99 23.09 -22.91
CA ASP A 118 -10.15 22.82 -24.09
C ASP A 118 -8.80 23.56 -24.03
N ALA A 119 -8.75 24.76 -23.44
CA ALA A 119 -7.52 25.53 -23.30
C ALA A 119 -6.58 24.85 -22.31
N PHE A 120 -7.11 24.41 -21.16
CA PHE A 120 -6.37 23.62 -20.18
C PHE A 120 -5.83 22.33 -20.79
N LYS A 121 -6.69 21.58 -21.49
CA LYS A 121 -6.30 20.34 -22.18
C LYS A 121 -5.17 20.58 -23.20
N ALA A 122 -5.28 21.61 -24.04
CA ALA A 122 -4.27 21.95 -25.03
C ALA A 122 -2.93 22.33 -24.36
N ALA A 123 -2.96 23.14 -23.30
CA ALA A 123 -1.78 23.55 -22.55
C ALA A 123 -1.07 22.35 -21.87
N MET A 124 -1.84 21.44 -21.28
CA MET A 124 -1.30 20.22 -20.67
C MET A 124 -0.65 19.30 -21.71
N GLN A 125 -1.30 19.08 -22.86
CA GLN A 125 -0.73 18.30 -23.96
C GLN A 125 0.57 18.92 -24.49
N GLN A 126 0.60 20.24 -24.69
CA GLN A 126 1.81 20.93 -25.13
C GLN A 126 2.95 20.78 -24.13
N SER A 127 2.67 20.90 -22.84
CA SER A 127 3.66 20.77 -21.77
C SER A 127 4.23 19.36 -21.71
N LEU A 128 3.38 18.33 -21.75
CA LEU A 128 3.81 16.93 -21.75
C LEU A 128 4.64 16.58 -22.99
N ARG A 129 4.26 17.08 -24.18
CA ARG A 129 5.06 16.90 -25.41
C ARG A 129 6.46 17.48 -25.27
N ARG A 130 6.61 18.64 -24.63
CA ARG A 130 7.94 19.25 -24.37
C ARG A 130 8.76 18.44 -23.39
N VAL A 131 8.14 17.84 -22.37
CA VAL A 131 8.85 16.98 -21.41
C VAL A 131 9.37 15.74 -22.14
N ILE A 132 8.49 15.01 -22.84
CA ILE A 132 8.85 13.78 -23.55
C ILE A 132 9.87 14.05 -24.67
N GLY A 133 9.70 15.14 -25.41
CA GLY A 133 10.60 15.52 -26.51
C GLY A 133 11.97 16.05 -26.07
N LYS A 134 12.18 16.33 -24.77
CA LYS A 134 13.49 16.71 -24.22
C LYS A 134 14.29 15.51 -23.69
N THR A 135 13.64 14.38 -23.48
CA THR A 135 14.26 13.15 -22.95
C THR A 135 14.72 12.18 -24.06
N ALA A 136 14.65 12.61 -25.33
CA ALA A 136 15.18 11.90 -26.50
C ALA A 136 16.37 12.67 -27.08
#